data_AF-A0A1G2L8R0-F1
#
_entry.id   AF-A0A1G2L8R0-F1
#
_cell.length_a   1.000
_cell.length_b   1.000
_cell.length_c   1.000
_cell.angle_alpha   90.00
_cell.angle_beta   90.00
_cell.angle_gamma   90.00
#
_symmetry.space_group_name_H-M   'P 1'
#
loop_
_entity.id
_entity.type
_entity.pdbx_description
1 polymer ?
#
loop_
_entity_poly.entity_id
_entity_poly.type
_entity_poly.pdbx_seq_one_letter_code
_entity_poly.pdbx_strand_id
1 'polypeptide(L)'
;MTASSRTFIALGVLVALIAGGAWWWNDGRLSSPLSFVEGESITEWNFDGPYRDGGALEAQARAEIERFKGLLGNSKDYTDYTLYIGIAGQHELLGEGRETYEYLLRALRVDAEKTGLAWHNLGVLYARLGAPKTALLAYERAKNAQSHIITYHTQYLSYFTDTFPDDRVALETAFAASEESLGALPDILRIRAAWLSDTGRIEEAIAEWEKIRTLTIPQARSGVDEEIARLRGKL
;
A
#
# COMPACT_ATOMS: atom_id res chain seq x y z
N MET A 1 -2.42 18.05 -41.30
CA MET A 1 -3.00 16.83 -40.68
C MET A 1 -1.87 15.99 -40.15
N THR A 2 -1.56 16.11 -38.87
CA THR A 2 -0.53 15.31 -38.18
C THR A 2 -1.24 14.61 -37.04
N ALA A 3 -1.46 13.30 -37.22
CA ALA A 3 -2.07 12.45 -36.21
C ALA A 3 -1.11 12.36 -35.01
N SER A 4 -1.57 12.88 -33.86
CA SER A 4 -0.95 12.62 -32.56
C SER A 4 -1.15 11.14 -32.24
N SER A 5 -0.06 10.38 -32.26
CA SER A 5 -0.01 9.03 -31.70
C SER A 5 -0.22 9.14 -30.19
N ARG A 6 -1.45 8.85 -29.74
CA ARG A 6 -1.71 8.55 -28.34
C ARG A 6 -1.15 7.14 -28.10
N THR A 7 0.09 7.05 -27.64
CA THR A 7 0.62 5.83 -27.05
C THR A 7 -0.20 5.53 -25.80
N PHE A 8 -1.22 4.68 -25.95
CA PHE A 8 -1.79 3.95 -24.84
C PHE A 8 -0.69 3.05 -24.29
N ILE A 9 -0.09 3.44 -23.16
CA ILE A 9 0.62 2.48 -22.33
C ILE A 9 -0.49 1.59 -21.76
N ALA A 10 -0.82 0.52 -22.50
CA ALA A 10 -1.43 -0.62 -21.86
C ALA A 10 -0.42 -1.06 -20.80
N LEU A 11 -0.72 -0.84 -19.51
CA LEU A 11 -0.17 -1.66 -18.43
C LEU A 11 -0.71 -3.08 -18.67
N GLY A 12 -0.17 -3.71 -19.71
CA GLY A 12 -0.42 -5.08 -20.04
C GLY A 12 0.16 -5.90 -18.91
N VAL A 13 -0.72 -6.38 -18.03
CA VAL A 13 -0.49 -7.59 -17.24
C VAL A 13 0.79 -7.47 -16.41
N LEU A 14 0.73 -6.76 -15.29
CA LEU A 14 1.62 -7.02 -14.15
C LEU A 14 1.18 -8.31 -13.42
N VAL A 15 0.94 -9.38 -14.19
CA VAL A 15 0.99 -10.78 -13.72
C VAL A 15 2.40 -11.33 -13.98
N ALA A 16 3.40 -10.45 -14.09
CA ALA A 16 4.79 -10.84 -14.22
C ALA A 16 5.32 -11.38 -12.88
N LEU A 17 5.10 -12.69 -12.73
CA LEU A 17 5.82 -13.62 -11.87
C LEU A 17 5.52 -13.50 -10.37
N ILE A 18 4.58 -14.36 -9.96
CA ILE A 18 4.81 -15.25 -8.82
C ILE A 18 6.17 -15.94 -9.05
N ALA A 19 7.26 -15.25 -8.74
CA ALA A 19 8.51 -15.88 -8.39
C ALA A 19 8.47 -15.99 -6.87
N GLY A 20 7.84 -17.06 -6.40
CA GLY A 20 8.35 -17.69 -5.19
C GLY A 20 9.78 -18.11 -5.47
N GLY A 21 10.69 -17.80 -4.55
CA GLY A 21 12.02 -18.39 -4.52
C GLY A 21 13.19 -17.40 -4.64
N ALA A 22 14.05 -17.49 -3.62
CA ALA A 22 15.45 -17.08 -3.57
C ALA A 22 15.75 -15.62 -3.22
N TRP A 23 15.86 -15.39 -1.91
CA TRP A 23 16.76 -14.42 -1.29
C TRP A 23 18.16 -14.53 -1.90
N TRP A 24 18.66 -13.49 -2.57
CA TRP A 24 20.05 -13.49 -3.07
C TRP A 24 20.97 -12.73 -2.11
N TRP A 25 21.71 -13.49 -1.30
CA TRP A 25 22.97 -13.05 -0.69
C TRP A 25 23.97 -12.81 -1.82
N ASN A 26 24.32 -11.56 -2.09
CA ASN A 26 25.51 -11.26 -2.87
C ASN A 26 26.39 -10.24 -2.13
N ASP A 27 27.59 -10.69 -1.78
CA ASP A 27 28.76 -9.87 -1.46
C ASP A 27 28.61 -8.81 -0.33
N GLY A 28 27.87 -9.14 0.73
CA GLY A 28 27.77 -8.30 1.93
C GLY A 28 27.02 -6.97 1.74
N ARG A 29 26.32 -6.78 0.61
CA ARG A 29 25.44 -5.63 0.36
C ARG A 29 23.97 -6.03 0.48
N LEU A 30 23.16 -5.11 1.00
CA LEU A 30 21.71 -5.28 1.06
C LEU A 30 21.12 -5.26 -0.36
N SER A 31 20.74 -6.41 -0.89
CA SER A 31 19.87 -6.49 -2.07
C SER A 31 18.45 -6.16 -1.61
N SER A 32 17.84 -5.16 -2.25
CA SER A 32 16.42 -4.90 -2.03
C SER A 32 15.62 -6.14 -2.47
N PRO A 33 14.67 -6.64 -1.67
CA PRO A 33 13.72 -7.65 -2.15
C PRO A 33 12.77 -7.08 -3.22
N LEU A 34 12.84 -5.77 -3.46
CA LEU A 34 12.07 -5.05 -4.46
C LEU A 34 12.98 -4.15 -5.30
N SER A 35 13.23 -4.54 -6.55
CA SER A 35 13.84 -3.64 -7.53
C SER A 35 12.84 -2.54 -7.91
N PHE A 36 13.34 -1.34 -8.18
CA PHE A 36 12.51 -0.28 -8.76
C PHE A 36 11.95 -0.74 -10.10
N VAL A 37 10.68 -0.41 -10.35
CA VAL A 37 10.05 -0.63 -11.65
C VAL A 37 10.78 0.20 -12.71
N GLU A 38 10.88 -0.31 -13.93
CA GLU A 38 11.57 0.38 -15.03
C GLU A 38 11.06 1.82 -15.20
N GLY A 39 12.01 2.75 -15.29
CA GLY A 39 11.75 4.19 -15.39
C GLY A 39 11.57 4.91 -14.05
N GLU A 40 11.48 4.19 -12.93
CA GLU A 40 11.48 4.79 -11.59
C GLU A 40 12.87 4.76 -10.96
N SER A 41 13.21 5.84 -10.26
CA SER A 41 14.41 5.92 -9.45
C SER A 41 14.21 6.94 -8.34
N ILE A 42 14.89 6.75 -7.22
CA ILE A 42 14.88 7.70 -6.10
C ILE A 42 16.25 8.34 -6.00
N THR A 43 16.31 9.63 -6.25
CA THR A 43 17.53 10.44 -6.21
C THR A 43 17.70 11.14 -4.87
N GLU A 44 16.60 11.59 -4.26
CA GLU A 44 16.55 12.16 -2.92
C GLU A 44 15.73 11.23 -2.02
N TRP A 45 16.34 10.76 -0.95
CA TRP A 45 15.72 9.79 -0.02
C TRP A 45 15.14 10.47 1.20
N ASN A 46 15.62 11.66 1.53
CA ASN A 46 15.18 12.38 2.71
C ASN A 46 14.12 13.42 2.31
N PHE A 47 13.20 13.67 3.22
CA PHE A 47 12.11 14.62 3.03
C PHE A 47 11.92 15.42 4.32
N ASP A 48 11.04 16.42 4.28
CA ASP A 48 10.69 17.19 5.47
C ASP A 48 9.81 16.34 6.37
N GLY A 49 10.43 15.74 7.39
CA GLY A 49 9.74 14.95 8.40
C GLY A 49 8.90 15.84 9.32
N PRO A 50 7.70 15.38 9.74
CA PRO A 50 6.82 16.16 10.61
C PRO A 50 7.47 16.54 11.95
N TYR A 51 8.45 15.78 12.43
CA TYR A 51 9.14 16.02 13.71
C TYR A 51 10.52 16.62 13.54
N ARG A 52 10.95 16.97 12.31
CA ARG A 52 12.27 17.53 12.05
C ARG A 52 12.30 19.04 12.29
N ASP A 53 12.03 19.44 13.53
CA ASP A 53 11.86 20.84 13.94
C ASP A 53 12.85 21.31 15.03
N GLY A 54 13.78 20.45 15.45
CA GLY A 54 14.70 20.70 16.56
C GLY A 54 14.02 20.73 17.94
N GLY A 55 12.74 20.35 18.01
CA GLY A 55 11.91 20.42 19.20
C GLY A 55 11.92 19.15 20.04
N ALA A 56 10.99 19.10 21.00
CA ALA A 56 10.85 17.97 21.91
C ALA A 56 10.48 16.66 21.19
N LEU A 57 9.69 16.74 20.12
CA LEU A 57 9.30 15.57 19.31
C LEU A 57 10.48 15.01 18.53
N GLU A 58 11.34 15.86 17.97
CA GLU A 58 12.59 15.43 17.35
C GLU A 58 13.47 14.68 18.36
N ALA A 59 13.69 15.28 19.52
CA ALA A 59 14.51 14.69 20.59
C ALA A 59 13.94 13.35 21.08
N GLN A 60 12.62 13.26 21.22
CA GLN A 60 11.94 12.04 21.61
C GLN A 60 12.10 10.93 20.54
N ALA A 61 11.91 11.25 19.26
CA ALA A 61 12.10 10.27 18.18
C ALA A 61 13.54 9.75 18.15
N ARG A 62 14.54 10.63 18.30
CA ARG A 62 15.95 10.25 18.38
C ARG A 62 16.26 9.37 19.61
N ALA A 63 15.73 9.73 20.78
CA ALA A 63 15.90 8.92 21.99
C ALA A 63 15.27 7.53 21.84
N GLU A 64 14.09 7.45 21.20
CA GLU A 64 13.38 6.19 20.97
C GLU A 64 14.12 5.30 19.97
N ILE A 65 14.74 5.86 18.94
CA ILE A 65 15.63 5.13 18.02
C ILE A 65 16.76 4.45 18.80
N GLU A 66 17.46 5.19 19.66
CA GLU A 66 18.57 4.63 20.44
C GLU A 66 18.09 3.59 21.45
N ARG A 67 16.93 3.81 22.08
CA ARG A 67 16.28 2.83 22.96
C ARG A 67 16.01 1.52 22.20
N PHE A 68 15.37 1.59 21.03
CA PHE A 68 15.07 0.39 20.24
C PHE A 68 16.32 -0.31 19.73
N LYS A 69 17.35 0.43 19.30
CA LYS A 69 18.64 -0.16 18.91
C LYS A 69 19.28 -0.95 20.05
N GLY A 70 19.22 -0.43 21.28
CA GLY A 70 19.74 -1.11 22.47
C GLY A 70 19.01 -2.41 22.82
N LEU A 71 17.78 -2.60 22.31
CA LEU A 71 16.96 -3.80 22.54
C LEU A 71 17.18 -4.90 21.49
N LEU A 72 17.80 -4.58 20.35
CA LEU A 72 18.03 -5.55 19.26
C LEU A 72 18.84 -6.76 19.75
N GLY A 73 18.36 -7.97 19.44
CA GLY A 73 18.95 -9.25 19.83
C GLY A 73 18.91 -9.58 21.33
N ASN A 74 18.42 -8.66 22.18
CA ASN A 74 18.50 -8.77 23.64
C ASN A 74 17.13 -8.68 24.33
N SER A 75 16.07 -8.30 23.61
CA SER A 75 14.74 -8.17 24.18
C SER A 75 14.03 -9.51 24.31
N LYS A 76 13.30 -9.69 25.43
CA LYS A 76 12.34 -10.78 25.62
C LYS A 76 10.92 -10.42 25.22
N ASP A 77 10.63 -9.12 25.14
CA ASP A 77 9.30 -8.58 24.92
C ASP A 77 9.07 -8.18 23.46
N TYR A 78 10.15 -7.90 22.72
CA TYR A 78 10.10 -7.47 21.32
C TYR A 78 10.94 -8.37 20.43
N THR A 79 10.40 -8.70 19.26
CA THR A 79 11.18 -9.31 18.18
C THR A 79 12.01 -8.25 17.47
N ASP A 80 13.14 -8.65 16.88
CA ASP A 80 13.94 -7.75 16.04
C ASP A 80 13.11 -7.18 14.89
N TYR A 81 12.15 -7.94 14.34
CA TYR A 81 11.19 -7.43 13.36
C TYR A 81 10.46 -6.19 13.89
N THR A 82 9.81 -6.30 15.04
CA THR A 82 9.03 -5.22 15.63
C THR A 82 9.91 -4.03 15.99
N LEU A 83 11.14 -4.27 16.46
CA LEU A 83 12.11 -3.21 16.73
C LEU A 83 12.55 -2.50 15.46
N TYR A 84 12.84 -3.23 14.37
CA TYR A 84 13.18 -2.63 13.08
C TYR A 84 12.03 -1.80 12.50
N ILE A 85 10.78 -2.27 12.61
CA ILE A 85 9.60 -1.48 12.25
C ILE A 85 9.52 -0.20 13.10
N GLY A 86 9.72 -0.31 14.41
CA GLY A 86 9.69 0.84 15.33
C GLY A 86 10.75 1.88 14.97
N ILE A 87 12.00 1.45 14.74
CA ILE A 87 13.10 2.32 14.33
C ILE A 87 12.81 2.98 12.97
N ALA A 88 12.33 2.22 11.99
CA ALA A 88 11.96 2.76 10.68
C ALA A 88 10.89 3.84 10.78
N GLY A 89 9.88 3.63 11.63
CA GLY A 89 8.82 4.61 11.90
C GLY A 89 9.35 5.90 12.53
N GLN A 90 10.30 5.82 13.46
CA GLN A 90 10.92 7.02 14.01
C GLN A 90 11.74 7.79 12.96
N HIS A 91 12.51 7.08 12.12
CA HIS A 91 13.23 7.72 11.01
C HIS A 91 12.27 8.37 10.00
N GLU A 92 11.10 7.77 9.76
CA GLU A 92 10.08 8.34 8.87
C GLU A 92 9.56 9.68 9.40
N LEU A 93 9.30 9.77 10.72
CA LEU A 93 8.84 10.99 11.38
C LEU A 93 9.90 12.11 11.32
N LEU A 94 11.18 11.74 11.27
CA LEU A 94 12.31 12.64 11.12
C LEU A 94 12.61 12.99 9.65
N GLY A 95 11.95 12.35 8.69
CA GLY A 95 12.23 12.55 7.27
C GLY A 95 13.51 11.90 6.77
N GLU A 96 14.05 10.97 7.55
CA GLU A 96 15.27 10.22 7.28
C GLU A 96 14.93 8.96 6.46
N GLY A 97 14.46 9.18 5.23
CA GLY A 97 13.85 8.12 4.42
C GLY A 97 14.83 7.04 3.95
N ARG A 98 16.14 7.33 3.86
CA ARG A 98 17.16 6.30 3.59
C ARG A 98 17.25 5.31 4.75
N GLU A 99 17.25 5.81 5.97
CA GLU A 99 17.29 5.04 7.19
C GLU A 99 15.98 4.26 7.38
N THR A 100 14.82 4.89 7.12
CA THR A 100 13.53 4.19 7.06
C THR A 100 13.61 2.98 6.13
N TYR A 101 14.09 3.17 4.90
CA TYR A 101 14.26 2.09 3.94
C TYR A 101 15.16 0.97 4.45
N GLU A 102 16.35 1.30 4.95
CA GLU A 102 17.31 0.31 5.44
C GLU A 102 16.75 -0.54 6.59
N TYR A 103 16.01 0.07 7.52
CA TYR A 103 15.38 -0.66 8.62
C TYR A 103 14.18 -1.49 8.17
N LEU A 104 13.39 -1.03 7.20
CA LEU A 104 12.35 -1.85 6.59
C LEU A 104 12.95 -3.07 5.87
N LEU A 105 14.11 -2.93 5.21
CA LEU A 105 14.83 -4.07 4.63
C LEU A 105 15.38 -5.04 5.68
N ARG A 106 15.75 -4.54 6.87
CA ARG A 106 16.12 -5.40 8.02
C ARG A 106 14.90 -6.16 8.54
N ALA A 107 13.76 -5.49 8.69
CA ALA A 107 12.50 -6.11 9.10
C ALA A 107 12.09 -7.23 8.12
N LEU A 108 12.12 -6.94 6.82
CA LEU A 108 11.79 -7.95 5.81
C LEU A 108 12.71 -9.16 5.87
N ARG A 109 14.01 -8.99 6.12
CA ARG A 109 14.95 -10.13 6.30
C ARG A 109 14.60 -11.04 7.48
N VAL A 110 13.90 -10.53 8.49
CA VAL A 110 13.41 -11.37 9.59
C VAL A 110 12.24 -12.23 9.10
N ASP A 111 11.24 -11.61 8.46
CA ASP A 111 10.08 -12.33 7.93
C ASP A 111 9.32 -11.53 6.84
N ALA A 112 9.70 -11.69 5.58
CA ALA A 112 9.03 -11.01 4.46
C ALA A 112 7.76 -11.73 3.97
N GLU A 113 7.55 -12.99 4.35
CA GLU A 113 6.47 -13.81 3.77
C GLU A 113 5.24 -13.84 4.67
N LYS A 114 5.39 -13.66 5.98
CA LYS A 114 4.27 -13.74 6.95
C LYS A 114 3.92 -12.39 7.57
N THR A 115 4.66 -11.33 7.26
CA THR A 115 4.41 -10.00 7.80
C THR A 115 4.21 -8.97 6.69
N GLY A 116 3.09 -8.25 6.75
CA GLY A 116 2.73 -7.23 5.76
C GLY A 116 3.16 -5.81 6.14
N LEU A 117 3.48 -5.54 7.41
CA LEU A 117 3.67 -4.17 7.89
C LEU A 117 4.92 -3.51 7.29
N ALA A 118 6.03 -4.25 7.20
CA ALA A 118 7.24 -3.75 6.55
C ALA A 118 7.01 -3.42 5.07
N TRP A 119 6.27 -4.28 4.36
CA TRP A 119 5.89 -4.06 2.97
C TRP A 119 4.96 -2.85 2.81
N HIS A 120 3.97 -2.71 3.69
CA HIS A 120 3.08 -1.57 3.71
C HIS A 120 3.86 -0.26 3.92
N ASN A 121 4.76 -0.23 4.90
CA ASN A 121 5.59 0.94 5.17
C ASN A 121 6.55 1.26 4.02
N LEU A 122 7.05 0.26 3.29
CA LEU A 122 7.79 0.49 2.04
C LEU A 122 6.89 1.12 0.97
N GLY A 123 5.64 0.66 0.84
CA GLY A 123 4.65 1.28 -0.05
C GLY A 123 4.44 2.75 0.26
N VAL A 124 4.29 3.11 1.55
CA VAL A 124 4.17 4.50 2.00
C VAL A 124 5.42 5.30 1.63
N LEU A 125 6.61 4.76 1.93
CA LEU A 125 7.87 5.43 1.63
C LEU A 125 8.06 5.66 0.12
N TYR A 126 7.84 4.64 -0.70
CA TYR A 126 7.99 4.76 -2.15
C TYR A 126 6.96 5.71 -2.77
N ALA A 127 5.72 5.71 -2.27
CA ALA A 127 4.71 6.66 -2.72
C ALA A 127 5.15 8.10 -2.43
N ARG A 128 5.68 8.35 -1.23
CA ARG A 128 6.20 9.66 -0.83
C ARG A 128 7.41 10.11 -1.66
N LEU A 129 8.29 9.17 -2.00
CA LEU A 129 9.51 9.43 -2.77
C LEU A 129 9.27 9.46 -4.29
N GLY A 130 8.01 9.42 -4.74
CA GLY A 130 7.66 9.56 -6.16
C GLY A 130 7.95 8.32 -7.01
N ALA A 131 7.94 7.13 -6.41
CA ALA A 131 8.07 5.84 -7.10
C ALA A 131 6.72 5.06 -7.04
N PRO A 132 5.67 5.55 -7.74
CA PRO A 132 4.31 5.05 -7.53
C PRO A 132 4.08 3.60 -7.96
N LYS A 133 4.71 3.11 -9.03
CA LYS A 133 4.58 1.70 -9.44
C LYS A 133 5.28 0.77 -8.46
N THR A 134 6.45 1.18 -7.98
CA THR A 134 7.20 0.45 -6.94
C THR A 134 6.42 0.44 -5.61
N ALA A 135 5.75 1.55 -5.27
CA ALA A 135 4.85 1.64 -4.11
C ALA A 135 3.67 0.67 -4.22
N LEU A 136 3.00 0.62 -5.38
CA LEU A 136 1.89 -0.30 -5.63
C LEU A 136 2.31 -1.76 -5.42
N LEU A 137 3.49 -2.14 -5.93
CA LEU A 137 4.03 -3.49 -5.77
C LEU A 137 4.34 -3.81 -4.29
N ALA A 138 4.84 -2.83 -3.52
CA ALA A 138 5.05 -3.01 -2.08
C ALA A 138 3.74 -3.20 -1.31
N TYR A 139 2.69 -2.43 -1.62
CA TYR A 139 1.36 -2.66 -1.04
C TYR A 139 0.78 -4.02 -1.42
N GLU A 140 0.96 -4.46 -2.67
CA GLU A 140 0.55 -5.80 -3.09
C GLU A 140 1.28 -6.90 -2.30
N ARG A 141 2.58 -6.73 -2.05
CA ARG A 141 3.35 -7.66 -1.21
C ARG A 141 2.82 -7.69 0.23
N ALA A 142 2.41 -6.55 0.79
CA ALA A 142 1.79 -6.49 2.11
C ALA A 142 0.49 -7.31 2.16
N LYS A 143 -0.38 -7.10 1.16
CA LYS A 143 -1.62 -7.86 0.97
C LYS A 143 -1.34 -9.35 0.86
N ASN A 144 -0.37 -9.77 0.05
CA ASN A 144 -0.08 -11.18 -0.18
C ASN A 144 0.56 -11.87 1.02
N ALA A 145 1.43 -11.17 1.77
CA ALA A 145 2.06 -11.71 2.97
C ALA A 145 1.04 -12.00 4.09
N GLN A 146 -0.06 -11.23 4.15
CA GLN A 146 -1.12 -11.40 5.14
C GLN A 146 -2.51 -11.17 4.52
N SER A 147 -2.93 -12.07 3.62
CA SER A 147 -4.16 -11.94 2.82
C SER A 147 -5.48 -12.01 3.61
N HIS A 148 -5.40 -12.32 4.90
CA HIS A 148 -6.54 -12.29 5.82
C HIS A 148 -6.71 -10.92 6.49
N ILE A 149 -5.78 -9.98 6.30
CA ILE A 149 -5.81 -8.65 6.90
C ILE A 149 -6.45 -7.66 5.93
N ILE A 150 -7.69 -7.27 6.25
CA ILE A 150 -8.51 -6.36 5.44
C ILE A 150 -7.76 -5.06 5.12
N THR A 151 -7.07 -4.48 6.11
CA THR A 151 -6.34 -3.21 5.94
C THR A 151 -5.31 -3.25 4.80
N TYR A 152 -4.63 -4.37 4.56
CA TYR A 152 -3.67 -4.42 3.46
C TYR A 152 -4.35 -4.50 2.09
N HIS A 153 -5.52 -5.14 2.01
CA HIS A 153 -6.34 -5.11 0.79
C HIS A 153 -6.84 -3.71 0.51
N THR A 154 -7.40 -3.02 1.51
CA THR A 154 -7.95 -1.67 1.32
C THR A 154 -6.87 -0.65 0.99
N GLN A 155 -5.70 -0.70 1.65
CA GLN A 155 -4.57 0.19 1.33
C GLN A 155 -4.04 -0.04 -0.10
N TYR A 156 -3.90 -1.30 -0.52
CA TYR A 156 -3.50 -1.63 -1.89
C TYR A 156 -4.54 -1.13 -2.91
N LEU A 157 -5.82 -1.44 -2.71
CA LEU A 157 -6.88 -1.08 -3.64
C LEU A 157 -7.09 0.44 -3.73
N SER A 158 -7.17 1.14 -2.60
CA SER A 158 -7.29 2.60 -2.59
C SER A 158 -6.10 3.27 -3.29
N TYR A 159 -4.87 2.83 -2.98
CA TYR A 159 -3.69 3.36 -3.65
C TYR A 159 -3.74 3.11 -5.17
N PHE A 160 -4.17 1.93 -5.59
CA PHE A 160 -4.29 1.57 -7.00
C PHE A 160 -5.34 2.43 -7.71
N THR A 161 -6.54 2.56 -7.13
CA THR A 161 -7.62 3.36 -7.73
C THR A 161 -7.27 4.84 -7.82
N ASP A 162 -6.57 5.38 -6.82
CA ASP A 162 -6.22 6.80 -6.78
C ASP A 162 -5.07 7.13 -7.75
N THR A 163 -4.12 6.22 -7.89
CA THR A 163 -2.88 6.48 -8.63
C THR A 163 -2.97 6.05 -10.10
N PHE A 164 -3.73 4.98 -10.39
CA PHE A 164 -3.85 4.40 -11.73
C PHE A 164 -5.32 4.09 -12.10
N PRO A 165 -6.25 5.06 -11.99
CA PRO A 165 -7.70 4.81 -12.20
C PRO A 165 -8.06 4.28 -13.60
N ASP A 166 -7.20 4.53 -14.58
CA ASP A 166 -7.40 4.12 -15.98
C ASP A 166 -7.00 2.66 -16.26
N ASP A 167 -6.29 1.98 -15.34
CA ASP A 167 -5.89 0.57 -15.51
C ASP A 167 -7.02 -0.39 -15.12
N ARG A 168 -8.12 -0.29 -15.88
CA ARG A 168 -9.39 -0.93 -15.55
C ARG A 168 -9.28 -2.45 -15.41
N VAL A 169 -8.59 -3.11 -16.33
CA VAL A 169 -8.50 -4.57 -16.34
C VAL A 169 -7.74 -5.06 -15.09
N ALA A 170 -6.63 -4.39 -14.75
CA ALA A 170 -5.85 -4.74 -13.57
C ALA A 170 -6.61 -4.44 -12.27
N LEU A 171 -7.32 -3.31 -12.20
CA LEU A 171 -8.16 -2.96 -11.05
C LEU A 171 -9.30 -3.97 -10.83
N GLU A 172 -10.02 -4.35 -11.88
CA GLU A 172 -11.08 -5.37 -11.77
C GLU A 172 -10.52 -6.71 -11.29
N THR A 173 -9.34 -7.08 -11.77
CA THR A 173 -8.62 -8.30 -11.32
C THR A 173 -8.21 -8.18 -9.85
N ALA A 174 -7.71 -7.01 -9.43
CA ALA A 174 -7.32 -6.73 -8.05
C ALA A 174 -8.51 -6.79 -7.07
N PHE A 175 -9.67 -6.25 -7.47
CA PHE A 175 -10.91 -6.36 -6.69
C PHE A 175 -11.36 -7.81 -6.58
N ALA A 176 -11.42 -8.54 -7.70
CA ALA A 176 -11.82 -9.95 -7.72
C ALA A 176 -10.93 -10.82 -6.80
N ALA A 177 -9.62 -10.65 -6.87
CA ALA A 177 -8.68 -11.38 -6.00
C ALA A 177 -8.86 -11.03 -4.50
N SER A 178 -9.21 -9.78 -4.20
CA SER A 178 -9.48 -9.36 -2.82
C SER A 178 -10.79 -9.92 -2.28
N GLU A 179 -11.85 -9.92 -3.10
CA GLU A 179 -13.12 -10.55 -2.78
C GLU A 179 -12.99 -12.08 -2.66
N GLU A 180 -12.12 -12.73 -3.44
CA GLU A 180 -11.82 -14.15 -3.30
C GLU A 180 -11.15 -14.47 -1.94
N SER A 181 -10.19 -13.63 -1.51
CA SER A 181 -9.45 -13.82 -0.27
C SER A 181 -10.29 -13.54 0.99
N LEU A 182 -11.13 -12.50 0.94
CA LEU A 182 -11.80 -11.95 2.13
C LEU A 182 -13.33 -12.07 2.10
N GLY A 183 -13.91 -12.48 0.97
CA GLY A 183 -15.33 -12.33 0.68
C GLY A 183 -15.70 -10.92 0.23
N ALA A 184 -16.96 -10.74 -0.15
CA ALA A 184 -17.53 -9.46 -0.56
C ALA A 184 -17.76 -8.53 0.65
N LEU A 185 -16.68 -7.98 1.20
CA LEU A 185 -16.74 -7.08 2.35
C LEU A 185 -17.20 -5.67 1.96
N PRO A 186 -18.07 -5.00 2.76
CA PRO A 186 -18.52 -3.64 2.47
C PRO A 186 -17.38 -2.63 2.21
N ASP A 187 -16.25 -2.74 2.90
CA ASP A 187 -15.10 -1.83 2.69
C ASP A 187 -14.50 -1.94 1.28
N ILE A 188 -14.36 -3.17 0.76
CA ILE A 188 -13.84 -3.42 -0.59
C ILE A 188 -14.85 -2.93 -1.64
N LEU A 189 -16.13 -3.25 -1.44
CA LEU A 189 -17.21 -2.84 -2.34
C LEU A 189 -17.32 -1.30 -2.41
N ARG A 190 -17.10 -0.58 -1.30
CA ARG A 190 -17.12 0.89 -1.28
C ARG A 190 -15.97 1.50 -2.07
N ILE A 191 -14.76 0.96 -1.96
CA ILE A 191 -13.61 1.42 -2.75
C ILE A 191 -13.90 1.20 -4.25
N ARG A 192 -14.41 0.03 -4.63
CA ARG A 192 -14.79 -0.27 -6.02
C ARG A 192 -15.90 0.67 -6.51
N ALA A 193 -16.95 0.87 -5.72
CA ALA A 193 -18.06 1.76 -6.08
C ALA A 193 -17.60 3.22 -6.27
N ALA A 194 -16.69 3.71 -5.42
CA ALA A 194 -16.11 5.04 -5.55
C ALA A 194 -15.33 5.17 -6.87
N TRP A 195 -14.42 4.23 -7.14
CA TRP A 195 -13.67 4.20 -8.40
C TRP A 195 -14.58 4.11 -9.64
N LEU A 196 -15.61 3.27 -9.61
CA LEU A 196 -16.60 3.16 -10.68
C LEU A 196 -17.35 4.49 -10.89
N SER A 197 -17.76 5.14 -9.80
CA SER A 197 -18.41 6.46 -9.86
C SER A 197 -17.48 7.50 -10.50
N ASP A 198 -16.24 7.56 -10.06
CA ASP A 198 -15.26 8.58 -10.47
C ASP A 198 -14.81 8.38 -11.93
N THR A 199 -14.86 7.14 -12.43
CA THR A 199 -14.59 6.81 -13.84
C THR A 199 -15.85 6.85 -14.72
N GLY A 200 -16.99 7.33 -14.20
CA GLY A 200 -18.24 7.52 -14.94
C GLY A 200 -19.07 6.25 -15.16
N ARG A 201 -18.68 5.12 -14.55
CA ARG A 201 -19.39 3.83 -14.61
C ARG A 201 -20.49 3.79 -13.54
N ILE A 202 -21.40 4.76 -13.61
CA ILE A 202 -22.39 5.05 -12.55
C ILE A 202 -23.33 3.86 -12.30
N GLU A 203 -23.79 3.17 -13.34
CA GLU A 203 -24.66 1.99 -13.18
C GLU A 203 -23.98 0.86 -12.41
N GLU A 204 -22.70 0.62 -12.66
CA GLU A 204 -21.91 -0.40 -11.97
C GLU A 204 -21.62 0.01 -10.53
N ALA A 205 -21.33 1.30 -10.29
CA ALA A 205 -21.21 1.83 -8.93
C ALA A 205 -22.49 1.60 -8.12
N ILE A 206 -23.67 1.82 -8.72
CA ILE A 206 -24.96 1.53 -8.08
C ILE A 206 -25.09 0.04 -7.77
N ALA A 207 -24.66 -0.86 -8.66
CA ALA A 207 -24.70 -2.30 -8.42
C ALA A 207 -23.86 -2.71 -7.20
N GLU A 208 -22.67 -2.12 -7.01
CA GLU A 208 -21.85 -2.35 -5.82
C GLU A 208 -22.53 -1.84 -4.54
N TRP A 209 -23.19 -0.68 -4.58
CA TRP A 209 -23.97 -0.17 -3.46
C TRP A 209 -25.19 -1.03 -3.13
N GLU A 210 -25.88 -1.59 -4.13
CA GLU A 210 -26.97 -2.54 -3.89
C GLU A 210 -26.45 -3.83 -3.24
N LYS A 211 -25.25 -4.33 -3.60
CA LYS A 211 -24.61 -5.44 -2.86
C LYS A 211 -24.36 -5.05 -1.40
N ILE A 212 -23.77 -3.89 -1.13
CA ILE A 212 -23.55 -3.37 0.23
C ILE A 212 -24.87 -3.32 1.01
N ARG A 213 -25.94 -2.86 0.37
CA ARG A 213 -27.29 -2.79 0.96
C ARG A 213 -27.80 -4.15 1.42
N THR A 214 -27.56 -5.22 0.63
CA THR A 214 -27.95 -6.59 1.03
C THR A 214 -27.17 -7.09 2.25
N LEU A 215 -25.92 -6.66 2.41
CA LEU A 215 -25.03 -7.01 3.53
C LEU A 215 -25.30 -6.15 4.77
N THR A 216 -26.00 -5.03 4.63
CA THR A 216 -26.27 -4.07 5.69
C THR A 216 -27.62 -4.36 6.36
N ILE A 217 -27.64 -4.39 7.69
CA ILE A 217 -28.90 -4.55 8.45
C ILE A 217 -29.84 -3.36 8.20
N PRO A 218 -31.18 -3.55 8.15
CA PRO A 218 -32.12 -2.51 7.77
C PRO A 218 -31.95 -1.17 8.50
N GLN A 219 -31.61 -1.20 9.79
CA GLN A 219 -31.44 -0.01 10.63
C GLN A 219 -30.24 0.86 10.26
N ALA A 220 -29.27 0.31 9.52
CA ALA A 220 -28.04 1.00 9.11
C ALA A 220 -28.03 1.33 7.61
N ARG A 221 -29.14 1.13 6.87
CA ARG A 221 -29.20 1.30 5.41
C ARG A 221 -29.33 2.74 4.93
N SER A 222 -29.70 3.70 5.79
CA SER A 222 -30.00 5.06 5.35
C SER A 222 -28.89 5.67 4.50
N GLY A 223 -27.64 5.59 4.93
CA GLY A 223 -26.50 6.10 4.16
C GLY A 223 -26.24 5.35 2.84
N VAL A 224 -26.58 4.06 2.77
CA VAL A 224 -26.47 3.27 1.54
C VAL A 224 -27.57 3.66 0.55
N ASP A 225 -28.82 3.78 1.04
CA ASP A 225 -29.97 4.16 0.22
C ASP A 225 -29.83 5.59 -0.32
N GLU A 226 -29.33 6.53 0.50
CA GLU A 226 -29.02 7.91 0.10
C GLU A 226 -27.99 7.96 -1.02
N GLU A 227 -26.93 7.16 -0.91
CA GLU A 227 -25.86 7.12 -1.90
C GLU A 227 -26.31 6.50 -3.23
N ILE A 228 -27.13 5.45 -3.18
CA ILE A 228 -27.79 4.88 -4.37
C ILE A 228 -28.68 5.94 -5.04
N ALA A 229 -29.49 6.67 -4.27
CA ALA A 229 -30.36 7.72 -4.80
C ALA A 229 -29.54 8.86 -5.44
N ARG A 230 -28.45 9.28 -4.79
CA ARG A 230 -27.51 10.29 -5.31
C ARG A 230 -26.92 9.87 -6.65
N LEU A 231 -26.46 8.62 -6.77
CA LEU A 231 -25.89 8.10 -8.01
C LEU A 231 -26.94 7.96 -9.13
N ARG A 232 -28.16 7.50 -8.81
CA ARG A 232 -29.27 7.46 -9.78
C ARG A 232 -29.61 8.82 -10.36
N GLY A 233 -29.45 9.89 -9.57
CA GLY A 233 -29.63 11.27 -10.05
C GLY A 233 -28.57 11.77 -11.02
N LYS A 234 -27.49 11.00 -11.25
CA LYS A 234 -26.43 11.33 -12.24
C LYS A 234 -26.60 10.63 -13.59
N LEU A 235 -27.56 9.70 -13.71
CA LEU A 235 -27.93 9.04 -14.97
C LEU A 235 -28.89 9.92 -15.77
#